data_AF-A0A1W1WZQ6-F1
#
_entry.id   AF-A0A1W1WZQ6-F1
#
_cell.length_a   1.000
_cell.length_b   1.000
_cell.length_c   1.000
_cell.angle_alpha   90.00
_cell.angle_beta   90.00
_cell.angle_gamma   90.00
#
_symmetry.space_group_name_H-M   'P 1'
#
loop_
_entity.id
_entity.type
_entity.pdbx_description
1 polymer ?
#
loop_
_entity_poly.entity_id
_entity_poly.type
_entity_poly.pdbx_seq_one_letter_code
_entity_poly.pdbx_strand_id
1 'polypeptide(L)'
;MEKICILDENKKCNNCGECDKCDLDPNKICDNCGKCLDLEGYEHKEVIIDKIIEDPNEIEEYEQDAEIEEADDNAADEFLNDYDDDYVRDERDDLPYELELIDDIDGLSELLEDEEKRHKIIDEKAPGIFVIKNPQN
;
A
#
# COMPACT_ATOMS: atom_id res chain seq x y z
N MET A 1 23.95 12.93 12.43
CA MET A 1 23.73 11.47 12.34
C MET A 1 24.48 10.97 11.12
N GLU A 2 25.27 9.92 11.26
CA GLU A 2 25.88 9.24 10.11
C GLU A 2 24.81 8.37 9.45
N LYS A 3 24.64 8.49 8.12
CA LYS A 3 23.70 7.64 7.37
C LYS A 3 24.38 6.34 6.99
N ILE A 4 23.65 5.23 7.06
CA ILE A 4 24.06 3.92 6.55
C ILE A 4 23.83 3.88 5.03
N CYS A 5 24.58 3.04 4.32
CA CYS A 5 24.45 2.82 2.90
C CYS A 5 23.18 2.00 2.60
N ILE A 6 22.33 2.49 1.68
CA ILE A 6 21.09 1.78 1.30
C ILE A 6 21.36 0.45 0.60
N LEU A 7 22.53 0.31 -0.04
CA LEU A 7 22.94 -0.94 -0.71
C LEU A 7 23.69 -1.91 0.21
N ASP A 8 24.07 -1.48 1.43
CA ASP A 8 24.89 -2.28 2.34
C ASP A 8 24.74 -1.73 3.78
N GLU A 9 23.89 -2.41 4.55
CA GLU A 9 23.60 -2.09 5.95
C GLU A 9 24.84 -2.06 6.87
N ASN A 10 25.91 -2.77 6.52
CA ASN A 10 27.14 -2.84 7.30
C ASN A 10 28.09 -1.67 6.99
N LYS A 11 27.73 -0.79 6.06
CA LYS A 11 28.61 0.26 5.55
C LYS A 11 28.05 1.65 5.81
N LYS A 12 28.91 2.55 6.30
CA LYS A 12 28.59 3.97 6.38
C LYS A 12 28.55 4.60 4.99
N CYS A 13 27.54 5.44 4.75
CA CYS A 13 27.43 6.18 3.50
C CYS A 13 28.63 7.13 3.33
N ASN A 14 29.32 6.98 2.20
CA ASN A 14 30.49 7.78 1.82
C ASN A 14 30.20 8.68 0.60
N ASN A 15 28.92 8.85 0.24
CA ASN A 15 28.47 9.62 -0.93
C ASN A 15 29.13 9.16 -2.25
N CYS A 16 29.27 7.86 -2.48
CA CYS A 16 29.86 7.33 -3.72
C CYS A 16 28.95 7.48 -4.95
N GLY A 17 27.63 7.67 -4.77
CA GLY A 17 26.66 7.83 -5.85
C GLY A 17 26.32 6.54 -6.61
N GLU A 18 26.73 5.37 -6.10
CA GLU A 18 26.41 4.08 -6.74
C GLU A 18 24.90 3.75 -6.64
N CYS A 19 24.25 4.14 -5.54
CA CYS A 19 22.80 3.99 -5.36
C CYS A 19 21.96 4.85 -6.31
N ASP A 20 22.57 5.82 -7.00
CA ASP A 20 21.88 6.68 -7.97
C ASP A 20 21.97 6.12 -9.40
N LYS A 21 22.64 4.99 -9.63
CA LYS A 21 22.83 4.40 -10.96
C LYS A 21 21.73 3.41 -11.29
N CYS A 22 21.49 3.21 -12.58
CA CYS A 22 20.56 2.22 -13.08
C CYS A 22 21.16 0.81 -12.99
N ASP A 23 20.40 -0.15 -12.45
CA ASP A 23 20.83 -1.55 -12.34
C ASP A 23 21.06 -2.21 -13.72
N LEU A 24 20.37 -1.74 -14.77
CA LEU A 24 20.53 -2.25 -16.14
C LEU A 24 21.68 -1.58 -16.91
N ASP A 25 21.99 -0.31 -16.63
CA ASP A 25 23.05 0.44 -17.30
C ASP A 25 23.85 1.27 -16.28
N PRO A 26 25.05 0.79 -15.88
CA PRO A 26 25.91 1.48 -14.92
C PRO A 26 26.35 2.89 -15.34
N ASN A 27 26.17 3.28 -16.60
CA ASN A 27 26.49 4.64 -17.08
C ASN A 27 25.30 5.60 -16.98
N LYS A 28 24.10 5.10 -16.68
CA LYS A 28 22.87 5.87 -16.60
C LYS A 28 22.54 6.19 -15.13
N ILE A 29 22.22 7.45 -14.84
CA ILE A 29 21.60 7.84 -13.56
C ILE A 29 20.14 7.37 -13.57
N CYS A 30 19.70 6.71 -12.50
CA CYS A 30 18.34 6.22 -12.36
C CYS A 30 17.34 7.38 -12.48
N ASP A 31 16.37 7.21 -13.36
CA ASP A 31 15.26 8.12 -13.63
C ASP A 31 13.92 7.52 -13.19
N ASN A 32 13.97 6.47 -12.35
CA ASN A 32 12.84 5.70 -11.87
C ASN A 32 11.92 5.15 -12.99
N CYS A 33 12.48 4.85 -14.18
CA CYS A 33 11.69 4.31 -15.29
C CYS A 33 11.17 2.88 -15.10
N GLY A 34 11.56 2.17 -14.03
CA GLY A 34 11.04 0.83 -13.68
C GLY A 34 11.45 -0.32 -14.60
N LYS A 35 12.22 -0.08 -15.67
CA LYS A 35 12.64 -1.12 -16.63
C LYS A 35 13.45 -2.26 -16.03
N CYS A 36 14.22 -1.99 -14.97
CA CYS A 36 14.98 -3.00 -14.24
C CYS A 36 14.10 -4.01 -13.49
N LEU A 37 12.82 -3.70 -13.29
CA LEU A 37 11.86 -4.55 -12.57
C LEU A 37 11.13 -5.55 -13.49
N ASP A 38 11.44 -5.53 -14.80
CA ASP A 38 10.78 -6.37 -15.81
C ASP A 38 9.24 -6.26 -15.81
N LEU A 39 8.74 -5.10 -15.40
CA LEU A 39 7.32 -4.74 -15.39
C LEU A 39 6.84 -4.29 -16.78
N GLU A 40 7.53 -4.65 -17.87
CA GLU A 40 7.17 -4.20 -19.21
C GLU A 40 5.75 -4.70 -19.58
N GLY A 41 4.79 -3.77 -19.56
CA GLY A 41 3.37 -4.01 -19.81
C GLY A 41 2.46 -3.85 -18.60
N TYR A 42 3.02 -3.71 -17.39
CA TYR A 42 2.26 -3.59 -16.14
C TYR A 42 2.77 -2.41 -15.32
N GLU A 43 1.94 -1.40 -15.07
CA GLU A 43 2.32 -0.26 -14.22
C GLU A 43 2.41 -0.64 -12.73
N HIS A 44 1.87 -1.81 -12.37
CA HIS A 44 1.75 -2.31 -10.99
C HIS A 44 1.89 -3.83 -10.96
N LYS A 45 2.38 -4.37 -9.83
CA LYS A 45 2.24 -5.81 -9.54
C LYS A 45 0.75 -6.11 -9.36
N GLU A 46 0.22 -7.06 -10.13
CA GLU A 46 -1.18 -7.48 -10.05
C GLU A 46 -1.28 -8.69 -9.11
N VAL A 47 -2.21 -8.63 -8.15
CA VAL A 47 -2.62 -9.81 -7.38
C VAL A 47 -3.85 -10.38 -8.06
N ILE A 48 -3.69 -11.52 -8.72
CA ILE A 48 -4.79 -12.21 -9.40
C ILE A 48 -5.54 -13.04 -8.36
N ILE A 49 -6.82 -12.74 -8.16
CA ILE A 49 -7.71 -13.56 -7.33
C ILE A 49 -8.18 -14.75 -8.17
N ASP A 50 -7.72 -15.95 -7.83
CA ASP A 50 -8.13 -17.17 -8.54
C ASP A 50 -9.53 -17.65 -8.12
N LYS A 51 -9.84 -17.54 -6.82
CA LYS A 51 -11.13 -17.97 -6.26
C LYS A 51 -11.51 -17.15 -5.02
N ILE A 52 -12.82 -16.97 -4.81
CA ILE A 52 -13.42 -16.48 -3.56
C ILE A 52 -14.15 -17.65 -2.91
N ILE A 53 -13.85 -17.93 -1.65
CA ILE A 53 -14.41 -19.04 -0.87
C ILE A 53 -15.30 -18.45 0.23
N GLU A 54 -16.56 -18.88 0.30
CA GLU A 54 -17.53 -18.44 1.32
C GLU A 54 -18.01 -19.58 2.23
N ASP A 55 -17.77 -20.85 1.85
CA ASP A 55 -18.17 -22.01 2.65
C ASP A 55 -17.17 -22.22 3.79
N PRO A 56 -17.60 -22.20 5.07
CA PRO A 56 -16.71 -22.37 6.21
C PRO A 56 -15.91 -23.69 6.19
N ASN A 57 -16.49 -24.77 5.68
CA ASN A 57 -15.79 -26.06 5.62
C ASN A 57 -14.70 -26.06 4.55
N GLU A 58 -14.92 -25.34 3.45
CA GLU A 58 -13.90 -25.16 2.42
C GLU A 58 -12.78 -24.25 2.94
N ILE A 59 -13.07 -23.20 3.72
CA ILE A 59 -12.03 -22.37 4.36
C ILE A 59 -11.12 -23.21 5.27
N GLU A 60 -11.70 -24.07 6.12
CA GLU A 60 -10.93 -24.94 7.03
C GLU A 60 -9.99 -25.91 6.28
N GLU A 61 -10.37 -26.36 5.08
CA GLU A 61 -9.54 -27.22 4.22
C GLU A 61 -8.32 -26.48 3.69
N TYR A 62 -8.48 -25.23 3.23
CA TYR A 62 -7.38 -24.40 2.73
C TYR A 62 -6.45 -23.90 3.85
N GLU A 63 -6.97 -23.68 5.05
CA GLU A 63 -6.15 -23.35 6.23
C GLU A 63 -5.23 -24.52 6.63
N GLN A 64 -5.73 -25.76 6.53
CA GLN A 64 -4.93 -26.96 6.82
C GLN A 64 -3.87 -27.24 5.76
N ASP A 65 -4.16 -26.95 4.49
CA ASP A 65 -3.18 -27.10 3.41
C ASP A 65 -2.07 -26.03 3.47
N ALA A 66 -2.36 -24.83 4.02
CA ALA A 66 -1.36 -23.79 4.25
C ALA A 66 -0.36 -24.13 5.38
N GLU A 67 -0.66 -25.10 6.24
CA GLU A 67 0.26 -25.61 7.28
C GLU A 67 1.27 -26.65 6.75
N ILE A 68 1.26 -26.98 5.44
CA ILE A 68 2.22 -27.91 4.83
C ILE A 68 2.99 -27.23 3.68
N GLU A 69 3.91 -26.34 4.03
CA GLU A 69 5.25 -26.25 3.44
C GLU A 69 6.20 -25.44 4.35
N GLU A 70 6.29 -25.81 5.64
CA GLU A 70 7.47 -25.53 6.49
C GLU A 70 8.66 -26.42 6.05
N ALA A 71 9.10 -26.24 4.80
CA ALA A 71 10.23 -26.97 4.25
C ALA A 71 11.06 -26.13 3.26
N ASP A 72 11.35 -24.87 3.60
CA ASP A 72 12.64 -24.20 3.32
C ASP A 72 12.74 -22.87 4.10
N ASP A 73 13.20 -22.94 5.35
CA ASP A 73 13.26 -21.84 6.34
C ASP A 73 14.10 -20.60 5.93
N ASN A 74 14.60 -20.50 4.69
CA ASN A 74 15.45 -19.37 4.26
C ASN A 74 14.93 -18.58 3.05
N ALA A 75 13.83 -18.98 2.40
CA ALA A 75 13.33 -18.28 1.21
C ALA A 75 12.09 -17.41 1.47
N ALA A 76 11.25 -17.78 2.45
CA ALA A 76 10.04 -17.02 2.79
C ALA A 76 10.33 -15.83 3.74
N ASP A 77 11.41 -15.91 4.51
CA ASP A 77 11.80 -14.88 5.48
C ASP A 77 12.24 -13.57 4.79
N GLU A 78 12.94 -13.66 3.65
CA GLU A 78 13.38 -12.47 2.90
C GLU A 78 12.22 -11.65 2.28
N PHE A 79 11.05 -12.24 2.03
CA PHE A 79 9.92 -11.54 1.41
C PHE A 79 9.05 -10.76 2.41
N LEU A 80 9.17 -11.06 3.71
CA LEU A 80 8.41 -10.41 4.80
C LEU A 80 9.27 -9.45 5.64
N ASN A 81 10.60 -9.50 5.51
CA ASN A 81 11.54 -8.65 6.26
C ASN A 81 11.61 -7.18 5.79
N ASP A 82 10.76 -6.75 4.86
CA ASP A 82 10.56 -5.31 4.57
C ASP A 82 9.60 -4.65 5.59
N TYR A 83 9.02 -5.43 6.51
CA TYR A 83 8.43 -4.88 7.73
C TYR A 83 9.57 -4.42 8.66
N ASP A 84 9.72 -3.10 8.79
CA ASP A 84 10.65 -2.48 9.72
C ASP A 84 10.32 -2.93 11.15
N ASP A 85 11.07 -3.88 11.70
CA ASP A 85 10.92 -4.38 13.08
C ASP A 85 11.11 -3.27 14.14
N ASP A 86 11.72 -2.14 13.76
CA ASP A 86 11.84 -0.94 14.58
C ASP A 86 10.63 0.01 14.45
N TYR A 87 9.60 -0.35 13.68
CA TYR A 87 8.31 0.36 13.66
C TYR A 87 7.58 0.18 14.99
N VAL A 88 7.98 0.98 15.98
CA VAL A 88 7.18 1.21 17.17
C VAL A 88 5.97 2.01 16.73
N ARG A 89 4.83 1.34 16.58
CA ARG A 89 3.53 1.95 16.35
C ARG A 89 3.32 3.09 17.35
N ASP A 90 3.51 4.33 16.89
CA ASP A 90 3.19 5.51 17.68
C ASP A 90 1.67 5.63 17.66
N GLU A 91 1.02 5.69 18.82
CA GLU A 91 -0.43 5.91 18.91
C GLU A 91 -0.86 7.23 18.22
N ARG A 92 0.09 8.12 17.90
CA ARG A 92 -0.12 9.34 17.10
C ARG A 92 -0.14 9.13 15.59
N ASP A 93 0.34 7.99 15.10
CA ASP A 93 0.22 7.58 13.68
C ASP A 93 -1.14 6.89 13.39
N ASP A 94 -1.89 6.53 14.43
CA ASP A 94 -3.22 5.90 14.35
C ASP A 94 -4.36 6.90 14.04
N LEU A 95 -4.22 7.67 12.96
CA LEU A 95 -5.20 8.61 12.38
C LEU A 95 -5.05 10.08 12.86
N PRO A 96 -4.42 10.96 12.05
CA PRO A 96 -4.36 12.39 12.33
C PRO A 96 -5.67 13.14 11.96
N TYR A 97 -6.80 12.44 11.84
CA TYR A 97 -8.08 13.03 11.46
C TYR A 97 -9.20 12.47 12.33
N GLU A 98 -10.10 13.34 12.79
CA GLU A 98 -11.42 12.97 13.29
C GLU A 98 -12.18 12.29 12.13
N LEU A 99 -12.06 10.96 12.04
CA LEU A 99 -12.76 10.13 11.07
C LEU A 99 -13.97 9.49 11.77
N GLU A 100 -15.15 9.78 11.25
CA GLU A 100 -16.42 9.17 11.66
C GLU A 100 -16.91 8.30 10.50
N LEU A 101 -17.55 7.16 10.80
CA LEU A 101 -18.13 6.34 9.74
C LEU A 101 -19.37 7.04 9.17
N ILE A 102 -19.66 6.77 7.90
CA ILE A 102 -20.85 7.34 7.24
C ILE A 102 -22.13 6.94 7.97
N ASP A 103 -22.15 5.73 8.54
CA ASP A 103 -23.29 5.19 9.31
C ASP A 103 -23.43 5.83 10.70
N ASP A 104 -22.37 6.45 11.23
CA ASP A 104 -22.39 7.13 12.52
C ASP A 104 -23.00 8.55 12.42
N ILE A 105 -23.10 9.09 11.19
CA ILE A 105 -23.67 10.42 10.93
C ILE A 105 -25.09 10.28 10.37
N ASP A 106 -26.08 10.62 11.20
CA ASP A 106 -27.50 10.55 10.85
C ASP A 106 -27.82 11.25 9.51
N GLY A 107 -28.33 10.46 8.56
CA GLY A 107 -28.78 10.95 7.25
C GLY A 107 -27.67 11.18 6.23
N LEU A 108 -26.40 10.97 6.57
CA LEU A 108 -25.28 11.12 5.63
C LEU A 108 -25.32 10.04 4.54
N SER A 109 -25.62 8.79 4.90
CA SER A 109 -25.79 7.69 3.95
C SER A 109 -26.89 7.97 2.93
N GLU A 110 -28.09 8.39 3.38
CA GLU A 110 -29.20 8.77 2.48
C GLU A 110 -28.80 9.92 1.55
N LEU A 111 -28.04 10.90 2.05
CA LEU A 111 -27.58 12.04 1.27
C LEU A 111 -26.54 11.64 0.21
N LEU A 112 -25.75 10.60 0.47
CA LEU A 112 -24.80 10.05 -0.51
C LEU A 112 -25.48 9.17 -1.56
N GLU A 113 -26.57 8.49 -1.23
CA GLU A 113 -27.32 7.66 -2.19
C GLU A 113 -28.20 8.52 -3.13
N ASP A 114 -28.81 9.58 -2.62
CA ASP A 114 -29.69 10.48 -3.39
C ASP A 114 -28.87 11.46 -4.27
N GLU A 115 -28.78 11.16 -5.57
CA GLU A 115 -28.03 11.95 -6.54
C GLU A 115 -28.47 13.42 -6.63
N GLU A 116 -29.77 13.70 -6.50
CA GLU A 116 -30.27 15.07 -6.57
C GLU A 116 -29.92 15.89 -5.33
N LYS A 117 -29.90 15.28 -4.14
CA LYS A 117 -29.48 15.94 -2.89
C LYS A 117 -27.96 16.07 -2.83
N ARG A 118 -27.23 15.03 -3.22
CA ARG A 118 -25.77 14.97 -3.22
C ARG A 118 -25.18 16.12 -4.04
N HIS A 119 -25.58 16.28 -5.30
CA HIS A 119 -25.01 17.32 -6.17
C HIS A 119 -25.31 18.77 -5.73
N LYS A 120 -26.31 19.00 -4.87
CA LYS A 120 -26.61 20.35 -4.35
C LYS A 120 -25.56 20.81 -3.34
N ILE A 121 -25.03 19.90 -2.52
CA ILE A 121 -24.24 20.23 -1.33
C ILE A 121 -22.83 19.62 -1.39
N ILE A 122 -22.60 18.60 -2.23
CA ILE A 122 -21.35 17.85 -2.34
C ILE A 122 -20.81 17.93 -3.79
N ASP A 123 -19.49 17.96 -3.91
CA ASP A 123 -18.73 17.90 -5.16
C ASP A 123 -17.76 16.70 -5.12
N GLU A 124 -17.72 15.91 -6.18
CA GLU A 124 -16.77 14.78 -6.30
C GLU A 124 -15.48 15.28 -6.95
N LYS A 125 -14.36 15.17 -6.24
CA LYS A 125 -13.03 15.61 -6.74
C LYS A 125 -12.25 14.49 -7.41
N ALA A 126 -12.48 13.26 -6.99
CA ALA A 126 -11.90 12.03 -7.53
C ALA A 126 -12.87 10.87 -7.24
N PRO A 127 -12.74 9.71 -7.93
CA PRO A 127 -13.61 8.56 -7.70
C PRO A 127 -13.69 8.19 -6.21
N GLY A 128 -14.87 8.36 -5.61
CA GLY A 128 -15.11 8.09 -4.18
C GLY A 128 -14.62 9.16 -3.20
N ILE A 129 -14.08 10.28 -3.68
CA ILE A 129 -13.66 11.43 -2.84
C ILE A 129 -14.65 12.58 -3.01
N PHE A 130 -15.48 12.75 -1.99
CA PHE A 130 -16.54 13.75 -1.92
C PHE A 130 -16.16 14.90 -0.99
N VAL A 131 -16.44 16.13 -1.42
CA VAL A 131 -16.15 17.34 -0.64
C VAL A 131 -17.42 18.18 -0.51
N ILE A 132 -17.72 18.63 0.70
CA ILE A 132 -18.86 19.54 0.95
C ILE A 132 -18.55 20.90 0.33
N LYS A 133 -19.49 21.42 -0.48
CA LYS A 133 -19.44 22.77 -1.04
C LYS A 133 -19.49 23.76 0.11
N ASN A 134 -18.44 24.56 0.26
CA ASN A 134 -18.37 25.56 1.32
C ASN A 134 -19.53 26.56 1.17
N PRO A 135 -20.39 26.79 2.19
CA PRO A 135 -21.55 27.68 2.09
C PRO A 135 -21.18 29.17 2.11
N GLN A 136 -20.14 29.58 1.38
CA GLN A 136 -19.82 30.99 1.13
C GLN A 136 -19.89 31.30 -0.37
N ASN A 137 -21.13 31.39 -0.87
CA ASN A 137 -21.68 32.56 -1.59
C ASN A 137 -23.17 32.35 -1.88
#